data_AF-A0A7Y2MK27-F1
#
_entry.id   AF-A0A7Y2MK27-F1
#
_cell.length_a   1.000
_cell.length_b   1.000
_cell.length_c   1.000
_cell.angle_alpha   90.00
_cell.angle_beta   90.00
_cell.angle_gamma   90.00
#
_symmetry.space_group_name_H-M   'P 1'
#
loop_
_entity.id
_entity.type
_entity.pdbx_description
1 polymer ?
#
loop_
_entity_poly.entity_id
_entity_poly.type
_entity_poly.pdbx_seq_one_letter_code
_entity_poly.pdbx_strand_id
1 'polypeptide(L)'
;MDALLSAIRQKVHKIAEYENLSPDPREALNREKIEDTTALRPVVLRRYQTAFRQALLNKRSNCCAITGTSELSVFEAAHIIPYSERFADRDKLENGLLLRSDIHKLFDAHLISINPKTKEVEVSDRIGSSDYLSLRAKAIADDVSPKSLDSHFENFQKHRT
;
A
#
# COMPACT_ATOMS: atom_id res chain seq x y z
N MET A 1 23.54 -8.35 -11.14
CA MET A 1 22.51 -8.36 -12.20
C MET A 1 21.32 -9.22 -11.78
N ASP A 2 21.54 -10.43 -11.25
CA ASP A 2 20.50 -11.42 -10.90
C ASP A 2 19.40 -10.96 -9.95
N ALA A 3 19.70 -10.13 -8.94
CA ALA A 3 18.71 -9.69 -7.96
C ALA A 3 17.62 -8.77 -8.55
N LEU A 4 17.99 -7.91 -9.50
CA LEU A 4 17.05 -6.98 -10.14
C LEU A 4 16.13 -7.72 -11.12
N LEU A 5 16.68 -8.69 -11.84
CA LEU A 5 15.95 -9.58 -12.74
C LEU A 5 14.92 -10.42 -11.99
N SER A 6 15.33 -10.99 -10.85
CA SER A 6 14.45 -11.74 -9.95
C SER A 6 13.30 -10.87 -9.44
N ALA A 7 13.58 -9.63 -9.02
CA ALA A 7 12.56 -8.69 -8.53
C ALA A 7 11.54 -8.30 -9.62
N ILE A 8 11.98 -8.08 -10.86
CA ILE A 8 11.07 -7.78 -11.98
C ILE A 8 10.17 -8.98 -12.28
N ARG A 9 10.73 -10.20 -12.38
CA ARG A 9 9.95 -11.43 -12.61
C ARG A 9 8.89 -11.66 -11.52
N GLN A 10 9.25 -11.47 -10.25
CA GLN A 10 8.31 -11.57 -9.14
C GLN A 10 7.13 -10.59 -9.29
N LYS A 11 7.38 -9.35 -9.73
CA LYS A 11 6.32 -8.37 -9.95
C LYS A 11 5.39 -8.72 -11.11
N VAL A 12 5.93 -9.28 -12.19
CA VAL A 12 5.13 -9.73 -13.33
C VAL A 12 4.18 -10.84 -12.92
N HIS A 13 4.68 -11.81 -12.16
CA HIS A 13 3.85 -12.88 -11.60
C HIS A 13 2.74 -12.33 -10.70
N LYS A 14 3.05 -11.35 -9.84
CA LYS A 14 2.06 -10.68 -8.99
C LYS A 14 1.00 -9.89 -9.77
N ILE A 15 1.39 -9.22 -10.86
CA ILE A 15 0.43 -8.56 -11.75
C ILE A 15 -0.57 -9.59 -12.30
N ALA A 16 -0.07 -10.72 -12.81
CA ALA A 16 -0.92 -11.78 -13.34
C ALA A 16 -1.85 -12.36 -12.26
N GLU A 17 -1.35 -12.56 -11.04
CA GLU A 17 -2.16 -12.99 -9.89
C GLU A 17 -3.29 -11.98 -9.59
N TYR A 18 -3.01 -10.67 -9.53
CA TYR A 18 -4.03 -9.66 -9.23
C TYR A 18 -5.04 -9.48 -10.38
N GLU A 19 -4.61 -9.65 -11.62
CA GLU A 19 -5.46 -9.58 -12.81
C GLU A 19 -6.21 -10.90 -13.09
N ASN A 20 -5.99 -11.95 -12.27
CA ASN A 20 -6.51 -13.31 -12.47
C ASN A 20 -6.17 -13.89 -13.87
N LEU A 21 -5.00 -13.54 -14.40
CA LEU A 21 -4.49 -14.04 -15.67
C LEU A 21 -3.57 -15.24 -15.43
N SER A 22 -3.64 -16.24 -16.30
CA SER A 22 -2.58 -17.25 -16.38
C SER A 22 -1.37 -16.60 -17.04
N PRO A 23 -0.21 -16.47 -16.36
CA PRO A 23 0.96 -15.84 -16.97
C PRO A 23 1.41 -16.69 -18.16
N ASP A 24 1.20 -16.21 -19.38
CA ASP A 24 1.66 -16.91 -20.58
C ASP A 24 3.20 -16.82 -20.61
N PRO A 25 3.94 -17.95 -20.55
CA PRO A 25 5.40 -17.96 -20.65
C PRO A 25 5.92 -17.27 -21.91
N ARG A 26 5.03 -17.03 -22.88
CA ARG A 26 5.31 -16.48 -24.19
C ARG A 26 5.25 -14.96 -24.30
N GLU A 27 4.62 -14.27 -23.36
CA GLU A 27 4.54 -12.81 -23.36
C GLU A 27 5.94 -12.19 -23.37
N ALA A 28 6.12 -11.09 -24.10
CA ALA A 28 7.41 -10.39 -24.22
C ALA A 28 8.04 -10.06 -22.84
N LEU A 29 7.19 -9.75 -21.85
CA LEU A 29 7.60 -9.48 -20.48
C LEU A 29 8.04 -10.75 -19.70
N ASN A 30 7.57 -11.92 -20.12
CA ASN A 30 7.91 -13.23 -19.56
C ASN A 30 9.09 -13.91 -20.28
N ARG A 31 9.34 -13.56 -21.55
CA ARG A 31 10.24 -14.34 -22.43
C ARG A 31 11.57 -13.67 -22.81
N GLU A 32 11.78 -12.37 -22.62
CA GLU A 32 13.04 -11.73 -23.08
C GLU A 32 14.15 -11.69 -22.03
N LYS A 33 15.37 -11.92 -22.52
CA LYS A 33 16.61 -11.55 -21.84
C LYS A 33 16.53 -10.07 -21.50
N ILE A 34 16.39 -9.83 -20.20
CA ILE A 34 16.34 -8.52 -19.57
C ILE A 34 17.76 -7.92 -19.61
N GLU A 35 18.22 -7.53 -20.79
CA GLU A 35 19.54 -6.90 -20.98
C GLU A 35 19.48 -5.38 -20.74
N ASP A 36 18.30 -4.75 -20.87
CA ASP A 36 18.08 -3.35 -20.47
C ASP A 36 17.02 -3.20 -19.38
N THR A 37 17.42 -3.64 -18.19
CA THR A 37 16.64 -3.62 -16.94
C THR A 37 16.12 -2.23 -16.53
N THR A 38 16.67 -1.15 -17.09
CA THR A 38 16.39 0.22 -16.65
C THR A 38 15.13 0.80 -17.30
N ALA A 39 14.94 0.54 -18.61
CA ALA A 39 13.85 1.12 -19.39
C ALA A 39 12.47 0.53 -19.06
N LEU A 40 12.42 -0.78 -18.74
CA LEU A 40 11.15 -1.47 -18.46
C LEU A 40 10.68 -1.32 -17.00
N ARG A 41 11.58 -0.96 -16.08
CA ARG A 41 11.27 -0.86 -14.65
C ARG A 41 10.12 0.11 -14.33
N PRO A 42 10.08 1.35 -14.88
CA PRO A 42 8.98 2.27 -14.62
C PRO A 42 7.63 1.72 -15.09
N VAL A 43 7.60 1.06 -16.24
CA VAL A 43 6.38 0.47 -16.83
C VAL A 43 5.86 -0.66 -15.94
N VAL A 44 6.73 -1.59 -15.53
CA VAL A 44 6.36 -2.70 -14.65
C VAL A 44 5.88 -2.20 -13.29
N LEU A 45 6.57 -1.21 -12.70
CA LEU A 45 6.16 -0.63 -11.42
C LEU A 45 4.79 0.04 -11.50
N ARG A 46 4.53 0.81 -12.57
CA ARG A 46 3.24 1.47 -12.78
C ARG A 46 2.10 0.45 -12.94
N ARG A 47 2.31 -0.60 -13.74
CA ARG A 47 1.31 -1.66 -13.93
C ARG A 47 1.06 -2.41 -12.63
N TYR A 48 2.13 -2.72 -11.88
CA TYR A 48 2.02 -3.35 -10.56
C TYR A 48 1.20 -2.51 -9.58
N GLN A 49 1.49 -1.21 -9.45
CA GLN A 49 0.73 -0.31 -8.58
C GLN A 49 -0.75 -0.21 -9.01
N THR A 50 -1.00 -0.20 -10.32
CA THR A 50 -2.37 -0.20 -10.86
C THR A 50 -3.10 -1.48 -10.50
N ALA A 51 -2.49 -2.64 -10.73
CA ALA A 51 -3.08 -3.94 -10.41
C ALA A 51 -3.32 -4.11 -8.90
N PHE A 52 -2.37 -3.69 -8.05
CA PHE A 52 -2.53 -3.71 -6.60
C PHE A 52 -3.69 -2.83 -6.13
N ARG A 53 -3.82 -1.62 -6.68
CA ARG A 53 -4.96 -0.73 -6.40
C ARG A 53 -6.29 -1.39 -6.78
N GLN A 54 -6.38 -1.99 -7.96
CA GLN A 54 -7.60 -2.67 -8.40
C GLN A 54 -7.95 -3.85 -7.50
N ALA A 55 -6.94 -4.65 -7.10
CA ALA A 55 -7.14 -5.75 -6.17
C ALA A 55 -7.63 -5.26 -4.79
N LEU A 56 -7.14 -4.12 -4.29
CA LEU A 56 -7.66 -3.50 -3.06
C LEU A 56 -9.11 -3.01 -3.23
N LEU A 57 -9.44 -2.34 -4.33
CA LEU A 57 -10.82 -1.92 -4.62
C LEU A 57 -11.79 -3.11 -4.66
N ASN A 58 -11.37 -4.21 -5.26
CA ASN A 58 -12.21 -5.42 -5.33
C ASN A 58 -12.38 -6.13 -3.97
N LYS A 59 -11.37 -6.04 -3.09
CA LYS A 59 -11.38 -6.71 -1.77
C LYS A 59 -12.05 -5.88 -0.68
N ARG A 60 -12.00 -4.56 -0.77
CA ARG A 60 -12.43 -3.62 0.29
C ARG A 60 -13.77 -2.97 -0.03
N SER A 61 -14.34 -2.30 0.97
CA SER A 61 -15.67 -1.67 0.93
C SER A 61 -15.79 -0.43 0.01
N ASN A 62 -14.88 -0.24 -0.95
CA ASN A 62 -14.84 0.92 -1.85
C ASN A 62 -14.96 2.28 -1.11
N CYS A 63 -14.45 2.34 0.12
CA CYS A 63 -14.37 3.54 0.93
C CYS A 63 -12.95 3.72 1.46
N CYS A 64 -12.59 4.96 1.79
CA CYS A 64 -11.36 5.26 2.49
C CYS A 64 -11.41 4.66 3.90
N ALA A 65 -10.43 3.83 4.24
CA ALA A 65 -10.39 3.10 5.52
C ALA A 65 -10.49 4.02 6.75
N ILE A 66 -9.93 5.23 6.67
CA ILE A 66 -9.87 6.17 7.80
C ILE A 66 -11.03 7.18 7.80
N THR A 67 -11.37 7.73 6.63
CA THR A 67 -12.37 8.83 6.56
C THR A 67 -13.77 8.33 6.25
N GLY A 68 -13.92 7.12 5.73
CA GLY A 68 -15.18 6.56 5.26
C GLY A 68 -15.72 7.16 3.97
N THR A 69 -15.05 8.15 3.35
CA THR A 69 -15.51 8.69 2.06
C THR A 69 -15.51 7.61 0.98
N SER A 70 -16.53 7.62 0.12
CA SER A 70 -16.67 6.72 -1.03
C SER A 70 -16.25 7.39 -2.35
N GLU A 71 -15.69 8.60 -2.31
CA GLU A 71 -15.24 9.32 -3.49
C GLU A 71 -13.98 8.66 -4.09
N LEU A 72 -14.18 7.80 -5.08
CA LEU A 72 -13.11 6.99 -5.69
C LEU A 72 -12.00 7.84 -6.33
N SER A 73 -12.32 9.05 -6.79
CA SER A 73 -11.37 9.94 -7.47
C SER A 73 -10.23 10.42 -6.56
N VAL A 74 -10.44 10.40 -5.23
CA VAL A 74 -9.45 10.83 -4.25
C VAL A 74 -8.70 9.68 -3.58
N PHE A 75 -8.96 8.42 -3.98
CA PHE A 75 -8.30 7.28 -3.36
C PHE A 75 -6.90 7.07 -3.88
N GLU A 76 -6.05 6.54 -3.02
CA GLU A 76 -4.73 5.98 -3.31
C GLU A 76 -4.60 4.64 -2.59
N ALA A 77 -3.82 3.73 -3.18
CA ALA A 77 -3.46 2.47 -2.56
C ALA A 77 -2.20 2.68 -1.71
N ALA A 78 -2.39 2.82 -0.41
CA ALA A 78 -1.33 3.01 0.56
C ALA A 78 -0.78 1.66 1.00
N HIS A 79 0.55 1.53 1.07
CA HIS A 79 1.18 0.39 1.74
C HIS A 79 1.37 0.75 3.22
N ILE A 80 1.10 -0.19 4.12
CA ILE A 80 1.30 0.04 5.56
C ILE A 80 2.80 0.06 5.89
N ILE A 81 3.52 -0.98 5.49
CA ILE A 81 4.98 -0.96 5.43
C ILE A 81 5.39 -0.51 4.02
N PRO A 82 6.19 0.57 3.90
CA PRO A 82 6.65 1.06 2.61
C PRO A 82 7.33 -0.01 1.78
N TYR A 83 7.14 0.05 0.46
CA TYR A 83 7.77 -0.89 -0.47
C TYR A 83 9.31 -0.88 -0.40
N SER A 84 9.92 0.23 0.03
CA SER A 84 11.36 0.38 0.20
C SER A 84 11.94 -0.54 1.27
N GLU A 85 11.13 -1.02 2.21
CA GLU A 85 11.57 -1.89 3.30
C GLU A 85 11.52 -3.37 2.89
N ARG A 86 12.55 -4.14 3.30
CA ARG A 86 12.60 -5.58 3.02
C ARG A 86 11.66 -6.31 3.97
N PHE A 87 10.44 -6.58 3.50
CA PHE A 87 9.41 -7.29 4.25
C PHE A 87 8.81 -8.43 3.43
N ALA A 88 8.72 -9.62 4.03
CA ALA A 88 8.28 -10.85 3.35
C ALA A 88 6.84 -10.77 2.81
N ASP A 89 6.03 -9.88 3.40
CA ASP A 89 4.60 -9.76 3.13
C ASP A 89 4.25 -8.41 2.47
N ARG A 90 5.23 -7.71 1.89
CA ARG A 90 5.05 -6.36 1.33
C ARG A 90 4.03 -6.30 0.19
N ASP A 91 3.93 -7.39 -0.59
CA ASP A 91 3.06 -7.53 -1.75
C ASP A 91 1.72 -8.23 -1.39
N LYS A 92 1.38 -8.34 -0.09
CA LYS A 92 0.09 -8.86 0.38
C LYS A 92 -0.95 -7.74 0.44
N LEU A 93 -2.21 -8.04 0.12
CA LEU A 93 -3.30 -7.05 0.21
C LEU A 93 -3.57 -6.61 1.65
N GLU A 94 -3.21 -7.44 2.63
CA GLU A 94 -3.28 -7.12 4.06
C GLU A 94 -2.25 -6.04 4.46
N ASN A 95 -1.22 -5.79 3.64
CA ASN A 95 -0.30 -4.66 3.78
C ASN A 95 -0.81 -3.41 3.04
N GLY A 96 -2.04 -3.43 2.52
CA GLY A 96 -2.62 -2.35 1.72
C GLY A 96 -3.89 -1.75 2.33
N LEU A 97 -4.02 -0.43 2.21
CA LEU A 97 -5.20 0.36 2.56
C LEU A 97 -5.62 1.24 1.39
N LEU A 98 -6.93 1.48 1.25
CA LEU A 98 -7.44 2.55 0.41
C LEU A 98 -7.58 3.81 1.26
N LEU A 99 -6.81 4.84 0.94
CA LEU A 99 -6.80 6.09 1.68
C LEU A 99 -7.08 7.26 0.75
N ARG A 100 -7.71 8.31 1.30
CA ARG A 100 -7.80 9.61 0.63
C ARG A 100 -6.38 10.19 0.48
N SER A 101 -6.05 10.82 -0.65
CA SER A 101 -4.67 11.24 -0.97
C SER A 101 -3.97 12.07 0.12
N ASP A 102 -4.67 12.95 0.82
CA ASP A 102 -4.10 13.72 1.93
C ASP A 102 -3.82 12.84 3.16
N ILE A 103 -4.73 11.92 3.49
CA ILE A 103 -4.56 10.96 4.58
C ILE A 103 -3.43 9.98 4.29
N HIS A 104 -3.29 9.55 3.04
CA HIS A 104 -2.14 8.73 2.63
C HIS A 104 -0.82 9.45 2.89
N LYS A 105 -0.70 10.72 2.50
CA LYS A 105 0.50 11.53 2.78
C LYS A 105 0.78 11.66 4.28
N LEU A 106 -0.25 11.86 5.10
CA LEU A 106 -0.10 11.94 6.55
C LEU A 106 0.27 10.60 7.17
N PHE A 107 -0.23 9.50 6.61
CA PHE A 107 0.09 8.14 7.03
C PHE A 107 1.57 7.82 6.73
N ASP A 108 2.01 8.03 5.49
CA ASP A 108 3.41 7.85 5.07
C ASP A 108 4.39 8.72 5.87
N ALA A 109 3.97 9.93 6.26
CA ALA A 109 4.75 10.84 7.09
C ALA A 109 4.71 10.49 8.59
N HIS A 110 4.02 9.42 8.98
CA HIS A 110 3.78 9.01 10.36
C HIS A 110 3.16 10.12 11.23
N LEU A 111 2.32 10.96 10.63
CA LEU A 111 1.51 11.97 11.33
C LEU A 111 0.10 11.45 11.65
N ILE A 112 -0.34 10.39 10.96
CA ILE A 112 -1.52 9.59 11.29
C ILE A 112 -1.10 8.12 11.28
N SER A 113 -1.63 7.32 12.21
CA SER A 113 -1.45 5.87 12.20
C SER A 113 -2.74 5.18 12.67
N ILE A 114 -2.75 3.86 12.62
CA ILE A 114 -3.78 3.02 13.22
C ILE A 114 -3.14 2.25 14.37
N ASN A 115 -3.77 2.25 15.53
CA ASN A 115 -3.33 1.48 16.68
C ASN A 115 -3.59 -0.02 16.42
N PRO A 116 -2.56 -0.88 16.43
CA PRO A 116 -2.71 -2.29 16.08
C PRO A 116 -3.57 -3.09 17.08
N LYS A 117 -3.71 -2.61 18.32
CA LYS A 117 -4.50 -3.28 19.37
C LYS A 117 -5.97 -2.90 19.31
N THR A 118 -6.28 -1.61 19.17
CA THR A 118 -7.66 -1.11 19.18
C THR A 118 -8.27 -1.01 17.79
N LYS A 119 -7.45 -1.04 16.73
CA LYS A 119 -7.83 -0.71 15.34
C LYS A 119 -8.41 0.70 15.18
N GLU A 120 -8.02 1.61 16.06
CA GLU A 120 -8.46 3.01 16.02
C GLU A 120 -7.39 3.92 15.45
N VAL A 121 -7.81 4.99 14.80
CA VAL A 121 -6.94 6.01 14.22
C VAL A 121 -6.32 6.88 15.32
N GLU A 122 -5.02 7.10 15.21
CA GLU A 122 -4.21 7.95 16.07
C GLU A 122 -3.64 9.08 15.23
N VAL A 123 -3.68 10.30 15.76
CA VAL A 123 -3.24 11.52 15.07
C VAL A 123 -2.14 12.17 15.91
N SER A 124 -1.01 12.48 15.28
CA SER A 124 0.14 13.12 15.91
C SER A 124 -0.24 14.48 16.49
N ASP A 125 0.40 14.84 17.60
CA ASP A 125 0.17 16.12 18.28
C ASP A 125 0.78 17.31 17.51
N ARG A 126 1.53 17.01 16.42
CA ARG A 126 2.03 17.98 15.44
C ARG A 126 0.97 18.45 14.45
N ILE A 127 -0.20 17.81 14.42
CA ILE A 127 -1.35 18.24 13.61
C ILE A 127 -2.29 19.10 14.48
N GLY A 128 -2.42 20.38 14.15
CA GLY A 128 -3.32 21.31 14.85
C GLY A 128 -4.68 21.52 14.17
N SER A 129 -4.88 21.06 12.93
CA SER A 129 -6.14 21.27 12.20
C SER A 129 -7.25 20.35 12.70
N SER A 130 -8.42 20.94 13.00
CA SER A 130 -9.62 20.24 13.49
C SER A 130 -10.07 19.11 12.58
N ASP A 131 -9.92 19.28 11.27
CA ASP A 131 -10.44 18.35 10.27
C ASP A 131 -9.76 16.99 10.39
N TYR A 132 -8.45 16.98 10.67
CA TYR A 132 -7.68 15.77 10.89
C TYR A 132 -7.78 15.26 12.33
N LEU A 133 -7.83 16.15 13.32
CA LEU A 133 -8.02 15.76 14.72
C LEU A 133 -9.35 15.03 14.95
N SER A 134 -10.39 15.37 14.17
CA SER A 134 -11.69 14.68 14.17
C SER A 134 -11.62 13.21 13.75
N LEU A 135 -10.50 12.77 13.16
CA LEU A 135 -10.27 11.38 12.75
C LEU A 135 -9.77 10.50 13.90
N ARG A 136 -9.29 11.10 15.00
CA ARG A 136 -8.79 10.36 16.16
C ARG A 136 -9.89 9.47 16.74
N ALA A 137 -9.52 8.28 17.20
CA ALA A 137 -10.40 7.25 17.74
C ALA A 137 -11.44 6.68 16.75
N LYS A 138 -11.40 7.04 15.46
CA LYS A 138 -12.22 6.34 14.46
C LYS A 138 -11.70 4.92 14.28
N ALA A 139 -12.56 3.93 14.46
CA ALA A 139 -12.23 2.53 14.20
C ALA A 139 -12.21 2.25 12.69
N ILE A 140 -11.23 1.46 12.25
CA ILE A 140 -11.18 0.94 10.88
C ILE A 140 -11.80 -0.47 10.83
N ALA A 141 -12.53 -0.77 9.75
CA ALA A 141 -13.12 -2.10 9.53
C ALA A 141 -12.20 -3.04 8.76
N ASP A 142 -11.21 -2.50 8.05
CA ASP A 142 -10.30 -3.25 7.19
C ASP A 142 -9.53 -4.33 7.97
N ASP A 143 -9.56 -5.55 7.44
CA ASP A 143 -8.65 -6.61 7.87
C ASP A 143 -7.25 -6.36 7.30
N VAL A 144 -6.36 -5.84 8.13
CA VAL A 144 -4.98 -5.49 7.78
C VAL A 144 -4.01 -6.28 8.64
N SER A 145 -2.80 -6.49 8.11
CA SER A 145 -1.73 -7.23 8.76
C SER A 145 -1.36 -6.56 10.09
N PRO A 146 -1.56 -7.23 11.25
CA PRO A 146 -1.20 -6.67 12.55
C PRO A 146 0.29 -6.33 12.61
N LYS A 147 1.14 -7.22 12.10
CA LYS A 147 2.58 -7.01 12.01
C LYS A 147 2.96 -5.76 11.21
N SER A 148 2.22 -5.47 10.15
CA SER A 148 2.48 -4.28 9.33
C SER A 148 2.08 -3.01 10.09
N LEU A 149 0.91 -3.05 10.75
CA LEU A 149 0.46 -1.94 11.60
C LEU A 149 1.40 -1.72 12.80
N ASP A 150 1.88 -2.78 13.45
CA ASP A 150 2.82 -2.67 14.57
C ASP A 150 4.07 -1.89 14.14
N SER A 151 4.68 -2.27 13.03
CA SER A 151 5.87 -1.59 12.50
C SER A 151 5.62 -0.13 12.16
N HIS A 152 4.49 0.17 11.51
CA HIS A 152 4.11 1.54 11.18
C HIS A 152 3.84 2.38 12.46
N PHE A 153 3.12 1.79 13.41
CA PHE A 153 2.73 2.44 14.66
C PHE A 153 3.93 2.72 15.57
N GLU A 154 4.93 1.83 15.61
CA GLU A 154 6.18 2.09 16.32
C GLU A 154 6.90 3.34 15.78
N ASN A 155 6.93 3.52 14.46
CA ASN A 155 7.52 4.72 13.86
C ASN A 155 6.67 5.97 14.13
N PHE A 156 5.35 5.85 14.10
CA PHE A 156 4.44 6.92 14.54
C PHE A 156 4.73 7.35 15.98
N GLN A 157 4.85 6.41 16.93
CA GLN A 157 5.10 6.74 18.34
C GLN A 157 6.43 7.48 18.54
N LYS A 158 7.47 7.15 17.77
CA LYS A 158 8.78 7.83 17.84
C LYS A 158 8.74 9.30 17.38
N HIS A 159 7.79 9.67 16.52
CA HIS A 159 7.73 10.99 15.88
C HIS A 159 6.42 11.75 16.21
N ARG A 160 5.61 11.21 17.13
CA ARG A 160 4.27 11.71 17.46
C ARG A 160 4.29 13.12 18.04
N THR A 161 5.32 13.45 18.82
CA THR A 161 5.51 14.72 19.53
C THR A 161 6.46 15.64 18.79
#